data_AF-A0A2E4XUK0-F1
#
_entry.id   AF-A0A2E4XUK0-F1
#
_cell.length_a   1.000
_cell.length_b   1.000
_cell.length_c   1.000
_cell.angle_alpha   90.00
_cell.angle_beta   90.00
_cell.angle_gamma   90.00
#
_symmetry.space_group_name_H-M   'P 1'
#
loop_
_entity.id
_entity.type
_entity.pdbx_description
1 polymer ?
#
loop_
_entity_poly.entity_id
_entity_poly.type
_entity_poly.pdbx_seq_one_letter_code
_entity_poly.pdbx_strand_id
1 'polypeptide(L)'
;MEQIEKANEQAVERMLSGTPVLVDVVPAHEVMEGLGDRMILHAGPPIEWERMCGPMRGAIAGIAVFEGWASDLAEAERMAGEGTFDFHPNHHFDAVGPMTGMTTRSQPVMVVENTAFGNKAYCAINEGLGKVMRFGGNDDEVIDRLRWLRDSFGPAFGGALRQLGGLPLKDIVARGLTMGDEMHQRNVGCS
;
A
#
# COMPACT_ATOMS: atom_id res chain seq x y z
N MET A 1 1.02 2.02 -37.93
CA MET A 1 -0.17 2.50 -37.21
C MET A 1 -1.04 1.33 -36.79
N GLU A 2 -1.43 0.44 -37.70
CA GLU A 2 -2.25 -0.75 -37.38
C GLU A 2 -1.74 -1.61 -36.20
N GLN A 3 -0.43 -1.85 -36.09
CA GLN A 3 0.14 -2.62 -34.96
C GLN A 3 -0.05 -1.90 -33.60
N ILE A 4 0.09 -0.58 -33.58
CA ILE A 4 -0.10 0.24 -32.38
C ILE A 4 -1.58 0.24 -31.99
N GLU A 5 -2.47 0.38 -32.97
CA GLU A 5 -3.92 0.36 -32.76
C GLU A 5 -4.37 -0.96 -32.15
N LYS A 6 -3.95 -2.10 -32.72
CA LYS A 6 -4.25 -3.43 -32.18
C LYS A 6 -3.71 -3.63 -30.75
N ALA A 7 -2.49 -3.16 -30.48
CA ALA A 7 -1.92 -3.25 -29.14
C ALA A 7 -2.70 -2.39 -28.13
N ASN A 8 -3.13 -1.19 -28.53
CA ASN A 8 -3.93 -0.30 -27.68
C ASN A 8 -5.32 -0.87 -27.42
N GLU A 9 -5.98 -1.44 -28.43
CA GLU A 9 -7.27 -2.12 -28.29
C GLU A 9 -7.18 -3.24 -27.26
N GLN A 10 -6.16 -4.10 -27.37
CA GLN A 10 -5.94 -5.18 -26.41
C GLN A 10 -5.65 -4.66 -24.99
N ALA A 11 -4.88 -3.57 -24.85
CA ALA A 11 -4.57 -2.98 -23.56
C ALA A 11 -5.83 -2.42 -22.88
N VAL A 12 -6.66 -1.67 -23.62
CA VAL A 12 -7.92 -1.10 -23.13
C VAL A 12 -8.91 -2.20 -22.78
N GLU A 13 -9.05 -3.22 -23.63
CA GLU A 13 -9.92 -4.37 -23.37
C GLU A 13 -9.56 -5.05 -22.05
N ARG A 14 -8.26 -5.27 -21.78
CA ARG A 14 -7.80 -5.84 -20.51
C ARG A 14 -8.13 -4.96 -19.30
N MET A 15 -7.91 -3.64 -19.40
CA MET A 15 -8.23 -2.72 -18.32
C MET A 15 -9.73 -2.71 -17.98
N LEU A 16 -10.60 -2.70 -19.00
CA LEU A 16 -12.05 -2.67 -18.80
C LEU A 16 -12.62 -4.03 -18.35
N SER A 17 -12.05 -5.12 -18.84
CA SER A 17 -12.52 -6.48 -18.54
C SER A 17 -12.07 -7.02 -17.18
N GLY A 18 -11.11 -6.36 -16.50
CA GLY A 18 -10.61 -6.83 -15.20
C GLY A 18 -11.69 -6.88 -14.12
N THR A 19 -11.69 -7.90 -13.27
CA THR A 19 -12.71 -8.10 -12.22
C THR A 19 -12.04 -8.11 -10.85
N PRO A 20 -11.76 -6.92 -10.27
CA PRO A 20 -11.07 -6.80 -8.99
C PRO A 20 -11.98 -7.21 -7.83
N VAL A 21 -11.48 -8.13 -7.01
CA VAL A 21 -12.11 -8.62 -5.77
C VAL A 21 -11.10 -8.43 -4.65
N LEU A 22 -11.48 -7.75 -3.57
CA LEU A 22 -10.68 -7.70 -2.34
C LEU A 22 -10.87 -9.04 -1.62
N VAL A 23 -9.84 -9.87 -1.61
CA VAL A 23 -9.93 -11.27 -1.16
C VAL A 23 -9.39 -11.49 0.24
N ASP A 24 -8.41 -10.70 0.68
CA ASP A 24 -7.81 -10.87 2.00
C ASP A 24 -7.07 -9.61 2.49
N VAL A 25 -6.66 -9.65 3.76
CA VAL A 25 -5.67 -8.77 4.37
C VAL A 25 -4.66 -9.62 5.14
N VAL A 26 -3.40 -9.56 4.71
CA VAL A 26 -2.30 -10.38 5.25
C VAL A 26 -1.01 -9.57 5.35
N PRO A 27 -0.03 -9.98 6.19
CA PRO A 27 1.30 -9.37 6.18
C PRO A 27 1.92 -9.37 4.78
N ALA A 28 2.57 -8.26 4.41
CA ALA A 28 3.14 -8.07 3.07
C ALA A 28 4.07 -9.21 2.64
N HIS A 29 4.91 -9.71 3.55
CA HIS A 29 5.87 -10.78 3.25
C HIS A 29 5.23 -12.14 2.88
N GLU A 30 3.94 -12.35 3.14
CA GLU A 30 3.24 -13.58 2.77
C GLU A 30 2.84 -13.60 1.28
N VAL A 31 2.72 -12.41 0.65
CA VAL A 31 2.16 -12.27 -0.71
C VAL A 31 3.04 -11.48 -1.68
N MET A 32 4.00 -10.71 -1.18
CA MET A 32 4.94 -9.93 -2.00
C MET A 32 6.28 -10.65 -2.05
N GLU A 33 6.50 -11.44 -3.10
CA GLU A 33 7.76 -12.14 -3.33
C GLU A 33 8.94 -11.16 -3.45
N GLY A 34 10.10 -11.54 -2.90
CA GLY A 34 11.32 -10.73 -2.96
C GLY A 34 11.39 -9.58 -1.95
N LEU A 35 10.38 -9.40 -1.09
CA LEU A 35 10.42 -8.40 -0.03
C LEU A 35 11.49 -8.78 1.02
N GLY A 36 12.65 -8.14 0.95
CA GLY A 36 13.83 -8.43 1.77
C GLY A 36 13.76 -7.85 3.18
N ASP A 37 14.69 -8.28 4.03
CA ASP A 37 14.85 -7.68 5.36
C ASP A 37 15.32 -6.23 5.21
N ARG A 38 14.80 -5.32 6.05
CA ARG A 38 15.12 -3.88 6.01
C ARG A 38 14.81 -3.21 4.66
N MET A 39 13.93 -3.81 3.87
CA MET A 39 13.40 -3.21 2.65
C MET A 39 12.18 -2.34 2.98
N ILE A 40 12.19 -1.10 2.47
CA ILE A 40 11.08 -0.14 2.62
C ILE A 40 10.58 0.23 1.23
N LEU A 41 9.33 -0.13 0.94
CA LEU A 41 8.69 0.30 -0.28
C LEU A 41 8.11 1.70 -0.14
N HIS A 42 8.09 2.46 -1.23
CA HIS A 42 7.60 3.83 -1.26
C HIS A 42 6.77 4.14 -2.51
N ALA A 43 6.00 5.22 -2.47
CA ALA A 43 5.28 5.74 -3.63
C ALA A 43 6.22 6.38 -4.66
N GLY A 44 5.78 6.45 -5.92
CA GLY A 44 6.52 7.09 -7.01
C GLY A 44 7.59 6.20 -7.67
N PRO A 45 8.42 6.76 -8.56
CA PRO A 45 9.52 6.06 -9.24
C PRO A 45 10.74 5.88 -8.33
N PRO A 46 11.77 5.09 -8.73
CA PRO A 46 12.99 4.91 -7.93
C PRO A 46 13.61 6.24 -7.51
N ILE A 47 13.99 6.35 -6.24
CA ILE A 47 14.59 7.57 -5.66
C ILE A 47 15.53 7.21 -4.51
N GLU A 48 16.71 7.84 -4.52
CA GLU A 48 17.70 7.71 -3.44
C GLU A 48 17.33 8.58 -2.24
N TRP A 49 17.75 8.16 -1.04
CA TRP A 49 17.49 8.82 0.25
C TRP A 49 17.78 10.33 0.22
N GLU A 50 18.91 10.74 -0.37
CA GLU A 50 19.35 12.14 -0.42
C GLU A 50 18.38 13.03 -1.19
N ARG A 51 17.55 12.44 -2.06
CA ARG A 51 16.57 13.14 -2.90
C ARG A 51 15.14 13.04 -2.36
N MET A 52 14.90 12.21 -1.35
CA MET A 52 13.59 12.09 -0.73
C MET A 52 13.21 13.38 0.02
N CYS A 53 11.94 13.76 -0.09
CA CYS A 53 11.40 14.94 0.58
C CYS A 53 11.20 14.69 2.09
N GLY A 54 11.07 15.77 2.87
CA GLY A 54 10.92 15.71 4.33
C GLY A 54 9.84 14.74 4.82
N PRO A 55 8.59 14.77 4.30
CA PRO A 55 7.55 13.82 4.69
C PRO A 55 7.93 12.35 4.45
N MET A 56 8.58 12.04 3.33
CA MET A 56 9.01 10.68 3.02
C MET A 56 10.13 10.23 3.97
N ARG A 57 11.09 11.11 4.28
CA ARG A 57 12.14 10.82 5.27
C ARG A 57 11.57 10.57 6.67
N GLY A 58 10.62 11.41 7.10
CA GLY A 58 9.91 11.21 8.37
C GLY A 58 9.15 9.89 8.43
N ALA A 59 8.49 9.51 7.33
CA ALA A 59 7.79 8.22 7.23
C ALA A 59 8.76 7.03 7.29
N ILE A 60 9.92 7.12 6.64
CA ILE A 60 10.99 6.10 6.69
C ILE A 60 11.54 5.95 8.11
N ALA A 61 11.81 7.07 8.80
CA ALA A 61 12.25 7.03 10.19
C ALA A 61 11.21 6.35 11.08
N GLY A 62 9.94 6.73 10.93
CA GLY A 62 8.84 6.13 11.69
C GLY A 62 8.64 4.65 11.39
N ILE A 63 8.68 4.23 10.12
CA ILE A 63 8.44 2.83 9.76
C ILE A 63 9.58 1.91 10.23
N ALA A 64 10.83 2.41 10.25
CA ALA A 64 11.96 1.68 10.81
C ALA A 64 11.83 1.47 12.32
N VAL A 65 11.31 2.46 13.06
CA VAL A 65 11.01 2.29 14.50
C VAL A 65 9.82 1.35 14.71
N PHE A 66 8.79 1.43 13.86
CA PHE A 66 7.65 0.50 13.89
C PHE A 66 8.09 -0.96 13.71
N GLU A 67 8.99 -1.23 12.77
CA GLU A 67 9.59 -2.55 12.53
C GLU A 67 10.61 -2.97 13.61
N GLY A 68 10.99 -2.06 14.50
CA GLY A 68 12.01 -2.30 15.52
C GLY A 68 13.44 -2.40 14.98
N TRP A 69 13.70 -1.83 13.80
CA TRP A 69 15.04 -1.79 13.21
C TRP A 69 15.94 -0.72 13.82
N ALA A 70 15.33 0.34 14.36
CA ALA A 70 15.98 1.42 15.10
C ALA A 70 15.25 1.66 16.42
N SER A 71 15.96 2.11 17.45
CA SER A 71 15.38 2.43 18.76
C SER A 71 14.62 3.76 18.78
N ASP A 72 14.98 4.68 17.89
CA ASP A 72 14.35 5.99 17.78
C ASP A 72 14.48 6.58 16.36
N LEU A 73 13.81 7.72 16.14
CA LEU A 73 13.78 8.39 14.84
C LEU A 73 15.16 8.89 14.40
N ALA A 74 16.00 9.35 15.32
CA ALA A 74 17.32 9.89 14.99
C ALA A 74 18.27 8.79 14.54
N GLU A 75 18.21 7.62 15.20
CA GLU A 75 18.92 6.43 14.75
C GLU A 75 18.42 5.97 13.38
N ALA A 76 17.11 5.94 13.17
CA ALA A 76 16.54 5.54 11.88
C ALA A 76 16.99 6.45 10.73
N GLU A 77 16.99 7.77 10.91
CA GLU A 77 17.49 8.71 9.89
C GLU A 77 18.98 8.51 9.60
N ARG A 78 19.79 8.26 10.63
CA ARG A 78 21.22 7.94 10.48
C ARG A 78 21.40 6.64 9.68
N MET A 79 20.68 5.58 10.06
CA MET A 79 20.71 4.28 9.36
C MET A 79 20.32 4.42 7.87
N ALA A 80 19.31 5.23 7.58
CA ALA A 80 18.89 5.53 6.21
C ALA A 80 20.01 6.24 5.43
N GLY A 81 20.66 7.24 6.03
CA GLY A 81 21.80 7.95 5.42
C GLY A 81 23.07 7.09 5.26
N GLU A 82 23.18 6.00 6.00
CA GLU A 82 24.28 5.02 5.90
C GLU A 82 23.99 3.90 4.89
N GLY A 83 22.82 3.90 4.25
CA GLY A 83 22.43 2.86 3.29
C GLY A 83 22.06 1.53 3.96
N THR A 84 21.53 1.57 5.19
CA THR A 84 21.14 0.36 5.93
C THR A 84 19.78 -0.20 5.47
N PHE A 85 18.98 0.61 4.78
CA PHE A 85 17.67 0.22 4.24
C PHE A 85 17.72 0.18 2.72
N ASP A 86 17.02 -0.80 2.14
CA ASP A 86 16.82 -0.89 0.70
C ASP A 86 15.50 -0.23 0.31
N PHE A 87 15.56 0.81 -0.52
CA PHE A 87 14.38 1.57 -0.95
C PHE A 87 13.92 1.13 -2.34
N HIS A 88 12.65 0.78 -2.46
CA HIS A 88 12.06 0.42 -3.76
C HIS A 88 10.66 1.00 -3.99
N PRO A 89 10.29 1.30 -5.23
CA PRO A 89 8.91 1.63 -5.57
C PRO A 89 7.94 0.48 -5.27
N ASN A 90 6.77 0.79 -4.74
CA ASN A 90 5.67 -0.17 -4.62
C ASN A 90 5.34 -0.85 -5.97
N HIS A 91 5.45 -0.12 -7.08
CA HIS A 91 5.13 -0.62 -8.42
C HIS A 91 6.06 -1.75 -8.90
N HIS A 92 7.21 -1.99 -8.25
CA HIS A 92 8.06 -3.14 -8.54
C HIS A 92 7.56 -4.44 -7.91
N PHE A 93 6.58 -4.36 -6.99
CA PHE A 93 6.04 -5.48 -6.22
C PHE A 93 4.52 -5.58 -6.38
N ASP A 94 3.99 -5.17 -7.53
CA ASP A 94 2.55 -5.11 -7.83
C ASP A 94 1.72 -4.35 -6.76
N ALA A 95 2.36 -3.41 -6.07
CA ALA A 95 1.74 -2.64 -5.00
C ALA A 95 1.57 -1.17 -5.38
N VAL A 96 0.67 -0.50 -4.68
CA VAL A 96 0.52 0.95 -4.67
C VAL A 96 0.42 1.45 -3.23
N GLY A 97 0.81 2.69 -3.00
CA GLY A 97 0.74 3.31 -1.69
C GLY A 97 0.35 4.78 -1.81
N PRO A 98 -0.63 5.28 -1.03
CA PRO A 98 -1.02 6.68 -1.07
C PRO A 98 0.06 7.56 -0.42
N MET A 99 0.27 8.76 -0.99
CA MET A 99 1.17 9.79 -0.44
C MET A 99 2.63 9.31 -0.33
N THR A 100 3.21 9.12 0.87
CA THR A 100 4.57 8.54 1.01
C THR A 100 4.60 7.07 0.65
N GLY A 101 3.49 6.35 0.84
CA GLY A 101 3.30 4.97 0.39
C GLY A 101 4.18 3.92 1.06
N MET A 102 4.50 4.09 2.35
CA MET A 102 5.33 3.13 3.08
C MET A 102 4.69 1.73 3.10
N THR A 103 5.45 0.71 2.68
CA THR A 103 5.13 -0.70 2.89
C THR A 103 6.40 -1.48 3.28
N THR A 104 6.34 -2.19 4.40
CA THR A 104 7.39 -3.09 4.90
C THR A 104 6.83 -4.48 5.16
N ARG A 105 7.71 -5.47 5.40
CA ARG A 105 7.37 -6.90 5.52
C ARG A 105 6.26 -7.22 6.50
N SER A 106 6.22 -6.56 7.65
CA SER A 106 5.25 -6.87 8.71
C SER A 106 3.92 -6.12 8.56
N GLN A 107 3.86 -5.09 7.70
CA GLN A 107 2.63 -4.33 7.51
C GLN A 107 1.53 -5.20 6.85
N PRO A 108 0.28 -5.12 7.33
CA PRO A 108 -0.83 -5.78 6.67
C PRO A 108 -1.18 -5.04 5.37
N VAL A 109 -1.34 -5.79 4.28
CA VAL A 109 -1.74 -5.29 2.97
C VAL A 109 -3.07 -5.89 2.55
N MET A 110 -3.90 -5.08 1.91
CA MET A 110 -5.09 -5.54 1.21
C MET A 110 -4.66 -6.28 -0.06
N VAL A 111 -5.20 -7.48 -0.25
CA VAL A 111 -4.95 -8.32 -1.43
C VAL A 111 -6.14 -8.20 -2.37
N VAL A 112 -5.92 -7.57 -3.52
CA VAL A 112 -6.93 -7.49 -4.58
C VAL A 112 -6.55 -8.47 -5.67
N GLU A 113 -7.43 -9.43 -5.95
CA GLU A 113 -7.29 -10.36 -7.07
C GLU A 113 -8.16 -9.90 -8.24
N ASN A 114 -7.57 -9.89 -9.42
CA ASN A 114 -8.30 -9.74 -10.66
C ASN A 114 -8.76 -11.11 -11.16
N THR A 115 -9.98 -11.52 -10.81
CA THR A 115 -10.47 -12.89 -11.12
C THR A 115 -10.65 -13.16 -12.62
N ALA A 116 -10.63 -12.12 -13.46
CA ALA A 116 -10.66 -12.27 -14.92
C ALA A 116 -9.32 -12.75 -15.49
N PHE A 117 -8.19 -12.38 -14.88
CA PHE A 117 -6.84 -12.61 -15.42
C PHE A 117 -5.84 -13.22 -14.42
N GLY A 118 -6.24 -13.41 -13.17
CA GLY A 118 -5.46 -14.06 -12.11
C GLY A 118 -4.35 -13.22 -11.49
N ASN A 119 -4.07 -12.02 -12.00
CA ASN A 119 -3.07 -11.12 -11.42
C ASN A 119 -3.58 -10.50 -10.10
N LYS A 120 -2.65 -10.12 -9.21
CA LYS A 120 -2.95 -9.50 -7.91
C LYS A 120 -2.35 -8.11 -7.83
N ALA A 121 -2.89 -7.30 -6.91
CA ALA A 121 -2.32 -6.01 -6.54
C ALA A 121 -2.49 -5.79 -5.03
N TYR A 122 -1.57 -4.98 -4.46
CA TYR A 122 -1.48 -4.79 -3.01
C TYR A 122 -1.49 -3.32 -2.61
N CYS A 123 -2.03 -3.03 -1.42
CA CYS A 123 -1.98 -1.70 -0.83
C CYS A 123 -2.08 -1.81 0.70
N ALA A 124 -1.26 -1.06 1.43
CA ALA A 124 -1.37 -0.98 2.89
C ALA A 124 -2.72 -0.40 3.33
N ILE A 125 -3.15 -0.75 4.53
CA ILE A 125 -4.41 -0.26 5.11
C ILE A 125 -4.31 1.24 5.42
N ASN A 126 -5.39 1.98 5.16
CA ASN A 126 -5.50 3.40 5.51
C ASN A 126 -5.47 3.60 7.05
N GLU A 127 -4.54 4.42 7.52
CA GLU A 127 -4.32 4.73 8.95
C GLU A 127 -5.41 5.63 9.58
N GLY A 128 -6.40 6.07 8.79
CA GLY A 128 -7.44 7.01 9.21
C GLY A 128 -7.08 8.47 8.96
N LEU A 129 -7.74 9.36 9.71
CA LEU A 129 -7.58 10.81 9.62
C LEU A 129 -6.64 11.34 10.73
N GLY A 130 -6.16 12.57 10.54
CA GLY A 130 -5.29 13.26 11.50
C GLY A 130 -3.80 13.02 11.23
N LYS A 131 -3.03 12.85 12.31
CA LYS A 131 -1.60 12.51 12.22
C LYS A 131 -1.45 11.08 11.73
N VAL A 132 -0.79 10.91 10.59
CA VAL A 132 -0.62 9.61 9.91
C VAL A 132 0.72 9.54 9.20
N MET A 133 1.28 8.34 9.09
CA MET A 133 2.58 8.09 8.47
C MET A 133 2.61 8.39 6.98
N ARG A 134 1.49 8.20 6.28
CA ARG A 134 1.41 8.57 4.85
C ARG A 134 1.69 10.05 4.57
N PHE A 135 1.64 10.93 5.58
CA PHE A 135 2.05 12.34 5.48
C PHE A 135 3.36 12.66 6.24
N GLY A 136 4.10 11.64 6.69
CA GLY A 136 5.34 11.77 7.45
C GLY A 136 5.17 11.84 8.96
N GLY A 137 3.96 11.58 9.50
CA GLY A 137 3.75 11.44 10.94
C GLY A 137 4.49 10.21 11.49
N ASN A 138 5.13 10.36 12.65
CA ASN A 138 6.01 9.33 13.20
C ASN A 138 6.16 9.42 14.73
N ASP A 139 5.18 10.03 15.41
CA ASP A 139 5.12 10.01 16.87
C ASP A 139 4.56 8.67 17.39
N ASP A 140 4.61 8.48 18.71
CA ASP A 140 4.18 7.23 19.36
C ASP A 140 2.73 6.88 19.01
N GLU A 141 1.84 7.88 18.87
CA GLU A 141 0.44 7.66 18.48
C GLU A 141 0.32 7.03 17.10
N VAL A 142 1.10 7.53 16.12
CA VAL A 142 1.13 6.96 14.77
C VAL A 142 1.70 5.54 14.79
N ILE A 143 2.80 5.32 15.49
CA ILE A 143 3.46 4.01 15.55
C ILE A 143 2.56 2.98 16.23
N ASP A 144 1.91 3.33 17.34
CA ASP A 144 0.99 2.44 18.05
C ASP A 144 -0.25 2.12 17.21
N ARG A 145 -0.72 3.07 16.40
CA ARG A 145 -1.80 2.82 15.44
C ARG A 145 -1.39 1.81 14.37
N LEU A 146 -0.17 1.90 13.84
CA LEU A 146 0.35 0.90 12.89
C LEU A 146 0.47 -0.48 13.54
N ARG A 147 0.92 -0.56 14.80
CA ARG A 147 0.94 -1.82 15.57
C ARG A 147 -0.47 -2.39 15.73
N TRP A 148 -1.45 -1.57 16.07
CA TRP A 148 -2.85 -2.00 16.15
C TRP A 148 -3.38 -2.49 14.79
N LEU A 149 -3.04 -1.80 13.70
CA LEU A 149 -3.39 -2.24 12.34
C LEU A 149 -2.81 -3.62 12.04
N ARG A 150 -1.54 -3.85 12.38
CA ARG A 150 -0.85 -5.15 12.20
C ARG A 150 -1.41 -6.26 13.09
N ASP A 151 -1.54 -5.99 14.38
CA ASP A 151 -1.73 -7.02 15.41
C ASP A 151 -3.21 -7.34 15.67
N SER A 152 -4.12 -6.44 15.29
CA SER A 152 -5.56 -6.59 15.61
C SER A 152 -6.46 -6.37 14.41
N PHE A 153 -6.43 -5.18 13.80
CA PHE A 153 -7.39 -4.83 12.75
C PHE A 153 -7.18 -5.65 11.47
N GLY A 154 -5.95 -5.76 10.99
CA GLY A 154 -5.60 -6.51 9.78
C GLY A 154 -6.04 -7.97 9.85
N PRO A 155 -5.66 -8.74 10.90
CA PRO A 155 -6.11 -10.11 11.07
C PRO A 155 -7.63 -10.28 11.14
N ALA A 156 -8.32 -9.36 11.84
CA ALA A 156 -9.78 -9.38 11.94
C ALA A 156 -10.43 -9.10 10.57
N PHE A 157 -9.92 -8.12 9.83
CA PHE A 157 -10.45 -7.74 8.52
C PHE A 157 -10.22 -8.84 7.47
N GLY A 158 -9.02 -9.42 7.42
CA GLY A 158 -8.73 -10.56 6.56
C GLY A 158 -9.62 -11.78 6.90
N GLY A 159 -9.81 -12.05 8.19
CA GLY A 159 -10.75 -13.07 8.65
C GLY A 159 -12.19 -12.86 8.15
N ALA A 160 -12.68 -11.62 8.20
CA ALA A 160 -14.00 -11.26 7.69
C ALA A 160 -14.12 -11.42 6.16
N LEU A 161 -13.10 -10.99 5.41
CA LEU A 161 -13.07 -11.14 3.94
C LEU A 161 -13.07 -12.60 3.50
N ARG A 162 -12.28 -13.45 4.17
CA ARG A 162 -12.27 -14.90 3.92
C ARG A 162 -13.61 -15.55 4.21
N GLN A 163 -14.31 -15.14 5.28
CA GLN A 163 -15.66 -15.63 5.58
C GLN A 163 -16.69 -15.16 4.55
N LEU A 164 -16.54 -13.95 4.01
CA LEU A 164 -17.42 -13.42 2.97
C LEU A 164 -17.20 -14.10 1.60
N GLY A 165 -16.01 -14.68 1.37
CA GLY A 165 -15.60 -15.18 0.06
C GLY A 165 -15.05 -14.09 -0.86
N GLY A 166 -14.59 -12.98 -0.27
CA GLY A 166 -14.11 -11.80 -0.99
C GLY A 166 -15.20 -10.75 -1.26
N LEU A 167 -14.75 -9.54 -1.59
CA LEU A 167 -15.60 -8.37 -1.81
C LEU A 167 -15.41 -7.82 -3.23
N PRO A 168 -16.39 -7.96 -4.15
CA PRO A 168 -16.30 -7.41 -5.50
C PRO A 168 -16.21 -5.88 -5.48
N LEU A 169 -15.11 -5.32 -6.00
CA LEU A 169 -14.85 -3.88 -5.89
C LEU A 169 -15.54 -3.07 -7.00
N LYS A 170 -15.76 -3.65 -8.18
CA LYS A 170 -16.42 -2.98 -9.31
C LYS A 170 -17.80 -2.42 -8.93
N ASP A 171 -18.59 -3.21 -8.22
CA ASP A 171 -19.96 -2.82 -7.83
C ASP A 171 -19.96 -1.71 -6.77
N ILE A 172 -19.00 -1.76 -5.83
CA ILE A 172 -18.82 -0.72 -4.82
C ILE A 172 -18.44 0.59 -5.49
N VAL A 173 -17.42 0.56 -6.36
CA VAL A 173 -16.95 1.73 -7.11
C VAL A 173 -18.07 2.32 -7.98
N ALA A 174 -18.78 1.48 -8.74
CA ALA A 174 -19.88 1.93 -9.59
C ALA A 174 -20.96 2.63 -8.77
N ARG A 175 -21.34 2.07 -7.62
CA ARG A 175 -22.29 2.70 -6.70
C ARG A 175 -21.75 4.03 -6.15
N GLY A 176 -20.49 4.08 -5.70
CA GLY A 176 -19.88 5.31 -5.19
C GLY A 176 -19.87 6.45 -6.19
N LEU A 177 -19.57 6.15 -7.46
CA LEU A 177 -19.63 7.14 -8.55
C LEU A 177 -21.04 7.73 -8.70
N THR A 178 -22.10 6.92 -8.57
CA THR A 178 -23.49 7.42 -8.58
C THR A 178 -23.86 8.23 -7.32
N MET A 179 -23.09 8.11 -6.26
CA MET A 179 -23.25 8.84 -4.99
C MET A 179 -22.32 10.07 -4.90
N GLY A 180 -21.72 10.47 -6.03
CA GLY A 180 -20.91 11.68 -6.18
C GLY A 180 -19.44 11.51 -5.77
N ASP A 181 -18.97 10.29 -5.54
CA ASP A 181 -17.52 10.05 -5.35
C ASP A 181 -16.78 10.11 -6.68
N GLU A 182 -15.46 10.33 -6.62
CA GLU A 182 -14.56 10.24 -7.79
C GLU A 182 -13.38 9.28 -7.57
N MET A 183 -13.38 8.54 -6.44
CA MET A 183 -12.44 7.47 -6.12
C MET A 183 -11.00 7.92 -5.81
N HIS A 184 -10.77 9.20 -5.55
CA HIS A 184 -9.45 9.72 -5.19
C HIS A 184 -9.52 10.66 -3.97
N GLN A 185 -10.08 11.85 -4.14
CA GLN A 185 -10.29 12.84 -3.08
C GLN A 185 -11.55 12.57 -2.26
N ARG A 186 -12.67 12.23 -2.91
CA ARG A 186 -13.95 11.92 -2.25
C ARG A 186 -14.29 10.45 -2.43
N ASN A 187 -14.42 9.76 -1.30
CA ASN A 187 -14.64 8.31 -1.20
C ASN A 187 -15.74 7.94 -0.19
N VAL A 188 -16.68 8.85 0.10
CA VAL A 188 -17.67 8.70 1.18
C VAL A 188 -18.79 7.73 0.83
N GLY A 189 -19.16 7.62 -0.45
CA GLY A 189 -20.17 6.65 -0.89
C GLY A 189 -19.67 5.20 -0.88
N CYS A 190 -18.35 5.01 -1.01
CA CYS A 190 -17.70 3.70 -0.98
C CYS A 190 -17.16 3.24 0.39
N SER A 191 -17.05 4.14 1.38
CA SER A 191 -16.47 3.87 2.71
C SER A 191 -17.53 3.82 3.79
#